data_AF-A0A0S4KLP5-F1
#
_entry.id   AF-A0A0S4KLP5-F1
#
_cell.length_a   1.000
_cell.length_b   1.000
_cell.length_c   1.000
_cell.angle_alpha   90.00
_cell.angle_beta   90.00
_cell.angle_gamma   90.00
#
_symmetry.space_group_name_H-M   'P 1'
#
loop_
_entity.id
_entity.type
_entity.pdbx_description
1 polymer ?
#
loop_
_entity_poly.entity_id
_entity_poly.type
_entity_poly.pdbx_seq_one_letter_code
_entity_poly.pdbx_strand_id
1 'polypeptide(L)'
;IQTLVILFIDLGTELFPAVMLAYEEPEDSIMLNPPRTPDQHLVTGKMMLLTYTLVGLIETFMCYWGFMWVFYKEGYKINDLWNTNTDWSTEPSDFDDDDTVRYMNLCLANTKYEGSCADTYQWFEYRQTTLARAQAAYFLHLVWAQFGNIFCRRTQVNSGITWERIKANPRLLLGMLVSLCIGVCVIYLPGLQHVCKVDPIWIKYVFTGCWIIPIYVFLEELRKYFIRRDLPKRNFLYRLTVY
;
A
#
# COMPACT_ATOMS: atom_id res chain seq x y z
N ILE A 1 3.41 8.70 6.48
CA ILE A 1 1.94 8.57 6.56
C ILE A 1 1.50 8.99 7.97
N GLN A 2 0.27 9.48 8.15
CA GLN A 2 -0.22 9.87 9.48
C GLN A 2 -0.72 8.66 10.26
N THR A 3 -0.59 8.71 11.57
CA THR A 3 -0.99 7.63 12.48
C THR A 3 -2.49 7.31 12.38
N LEU A 4 -3.33 8.33 12.22
CA LEU A 4 -4.77 8.13 12.05
C LEU A 4 -5.12 7.39 10.75
N VAL A 5 -4.38 7.66 9.67
CA VAL A 5 -4.57 6.95 8.40
C VAL A 5 -4.21 5.47 8.52
N ILE A 6 -3.16 5.14 9.29
CA ILE A 6 -2.81 3.74 9.60
C ILE A 6 -3.96 3.05 10.34
N LEU A 7 -4.56 3.72 11.32
CA LEU A 7 -5.70 3.15 12.06
C LEU A 7 -6.91 2.87 11.14
N PHE A 8 -7.18 3.74 10.17
CA PHE A 8 -8.22 3.49 9.16
C PHE A 8 -7.88 2.33 8.21
N ILE A 9 -6.59 2.05 7.98
CA ILE A 9 -6.17 0.88 7.22
C ILE A 9 -6.52 -0.39 8.00
N ASP A 10 -5.98 -0.49 9.22
CA ASP A 10 -6.05 -1.70 10.04
C ASP A 10 -7.48 -2.03 10.49
N LEU A 11 -8.25 -1.01 10.92
CA LEU A 11 -9.60 -1.19 11.44
C LEU A 11 -10.69 -1.04 10.37
N GLY A 12 -10.38 -0.38 9.26
CA GLY A 12 -11.37 -0.06 8.22
C GLY A 12 -11.22 -0.92 6.99
N THR A 13 -10.20 -0.64 6.19
CA THR A 13 -10.06 -1.24 4.85
C THR A 13 -9.62 -2.70 4.87
N GLU A 14 -8.81 -3.13 5.84
CA GLU A 14 -8.29 -4.51 5.88
C GLU A 14 -9.23 -5.51 6.57
N LEU A 15 -10.10 -5.03 7.47
CA LEU A 15 -10.97 -5.88 8.28
C LEU A 15 -11.92 -6.73 7.42
N PHE A 16 -12.62 -6.09 6.47
CA PHE A 16 -13.64 -6.79 5.67
C PHE A 16 -13.06 -7.87 4.77
N PRO A 17 -12.03 -7.62 3.94
CA PRO A 17 -11.47 -8.67 3.11
C PRO A 17 -10.82 -9.80 3.92
N ALA A 18 -10.18 -9.49 5.05
CA ALA A 18 -9.59 -10.51 5.92
C ALA A 18 -10.65 -11.46 6.50
N VAL A 19 -11.79 -10.93 6.94
CA VAL A 19 -12.93 -11.76 7.40
C VAL A 19 -13.50 -12.60 6.25
N MET A 20 -13.56 -12.05 5.04
CA MET A 20 -14.08 -12.80 3.89
C MET A 20 -13.14 -13.93 3.42
N LEU A 21 -11.85 -13.87 3.75
CA LEU A 21 -10.90 -14.95 3.51
C LEU A 21 -11.22 -16.20 4.35
N ALA A 22 -11.87 -16.04 5.51
CA ALA A 22 -12.29 -17.17 6.34
C ALA A 22 -13.37 -18.05 5.68
N TYR A 23 -14.05 -17.53 4.66
CA TYR A 23 -15.04 -18.28 3.86
C TYR A 23 -14.42 -18.98 2.65
N GLU A 24 -13.09 -18.96 2.49
CA GLU A 24 -12.42 -19.63 1.38
C GLU A 24 -12.53 -21.16 1.52
N GLU A 25 -12.78 -21.84 0.40
CA GLU A 25 -12.84 -23.30 0.38
C GLU A 25 -11.46 -23.92 0.67
N PRO A 26 -11.40 -25.15 1.22
CA PRO A 26 -10.13 -25.84 1.43
C PRO A 26 -9.37 -26.11 0.12
N GLU A 27 -8.06 -26.32 0.19
CA GLU A 27 -7.27 -26.83 -0.93
C GLU A 27 -7.49 -28.34 -1.11
N ASP A 28 -7.46 -28.83 -2.35
CA ASP A 28 -7.85 -30.20 -2.73
C ASP A 28 -7.14 -31.31 -1.93
N SER A 29 -5.89 -31.06 -1.52
CA SER A 29 -5.04 -32.04 -0.83
C SER A 29 -5.16 -32.02 0.69
N ILE A 30 -6.05 -31.23 1.29
CA ILE A 30 -6.07 -31.06 2.74
C ILE A 30 -6.42 -32.36 3.49
N MET A 31 -7.34 -33.16 2.94
CA MET A 31 -7.80 -34.42 3.54
C MET A 31 -6.79 -35.57 3.38
N LEU A 32 -5.77 -35.40 2.54
CA LEU A 32 -4.69 -36.38 2.33
C LEU A 32 -3.52 -36.17 3.30
N ASN A 33 -3.46 -35.00 3.95
CA ASN A 33 -2.42 -34.67 4.90
C ASN A 33 -2.77 -35.20 6.30
N PRO A 34 -1.80 -35.76 7.04
CA PRO A 34 -2.05 -36.21 8.40
C PRO A 34 -2.42 -35.03 9.32
N PRO A 35 -3.15 -35.28 10.43
CA PRO A 35 -3.53 -34.24 11.38
C PRO A 35 -2.33 -33.47 11.93
N ARG A 36 -2.53 -32.17 12.16
CA ARG A 36 -1.55 -31.26 12.74
C ARG A 36 -1.11 -31.73 14.13
N THR A 37 0.18 -31.65 14.44
CA THR A 37 0.66 -31.94 15.80
C THR A 37 0.34 -30.78 16.76
N PRO A 38 0.16 -31.02 18.08
CA PRO A 38 -0.11 -29.97 19.05
C PRO A 38 1.00 -28.90 19.12
N ASP A 39 2.25 -29.29 18.89
CA ASP A 39 3.44 -28.43 18.96
C ASP A 39 3.62 -27.54 17.72
N GLN A 40 2.91 -27.81 16.63
CA GLN A 40 2.92 -26.91 15.48
C GLN A 40 2.20 -25.62 15.86
N HIS A 41 2.75 -24.46 15.57
CA HIS A 41 2.09 -23.18 15.83
C HIS A 41 1.35 -22.68 14.59
N LEU A 42 0.23 -21.96 14.77
CA LEU A 42 -0.49 -21.33 13.65
C LEU A 42 0.37 -20.23 13.00
N VAL A 43 1.08 -19.46 13.83
CA VAL A 43 2.04 -18.46 13.38
C VAL A 43 3.44 -18.97 13.71
N THR A 44 4.18 -19.33 12.69
CA THR A 44 5.57 -19.79 12.82
C THR A 44 6.52 -18.61 12.61
N GLY A 45 7.66 -18.55 13.31
CA GLY A 45 8.65 -17.48 13.12
C GLY A 45 9.15 -17.35 11.67
N LYS A 46 9.19 -18.48 10.93
CA LYS A 46 9.48 -18.50 9.48
C LYS A 46 8.44 -17.74 8.65
N MET A 47 7.16 -17.95 8.94
CA MET A 47 6.04 -17.24 8.31
C MET A 47 6.14 -15.74 8.58
N MET A 48 6.41 -15.36 9.83
CA MET A 48 6.58 -13.95 10.21
C MET A 48 7.75 -13.33 9.46
N LEU A 49 8.93 -13.95 9.52
CA LEU A 49 10.12 -13.42 8.85
C LEU A 49 9.86 -13.22 7.37
N LEU A 50 9.31 -14.23 6.68
CA LEU A 50 9.04 -14.13 5.25
C LEU A 50 7.99 -13.06 4.91
N THR A 51 6.89 -13.00 5.66
CA THR A 51 5.79 -12.08 5.36
C THR A 51 6.18 -10.64 5.66
N TYR A 52 6.80 -10.37 6.82
CA TYR A 52 7.25 -9.02 7.15
C TYR A 52 8.40 -8.53 6.28
N THR A 53 9.39 -9.39 5.98
CA THR A 53 10.57 -8.95 5.22
C THR A 53 10.34 -9.00 3.72
N LEU A 54 9.83 -10.08 3.13
CA LEU A 54 9.68 -10.13 1.67
C LEU A 54 8.43 -9.38 1.22
N VAL A 55 7.27 -9.73 1.76
CA VAL A 55 6.01 -9.12 1.31
C VAL A 55 5.90 -7.67 1.78
N GLY A 56 6.20 -7.40 3.04
CA GLY A 56 6.19 -6.03 3.59
C GLY A 56 7.15 -5.08 2.88
N LEU A 57 8.36 -5.51 2.50
CA LEU A 57 9.27 -4.65 1.73
C LEU A 57 8.74 -4.36 0.34
N ILE A 58 8.24 -5.38 -0.38
CA ILE A 58 7.64 -5.17 -1.71
C ILE A 58 6.49 -4.18 -1.61
N GLU A 59 5.59 -4.33 -0.64
CA GLU A 59 4.50 -3.39 -0.39
C GLU A 59 4.99 -1.97 -0.13
N THR A 60 6.01 -1.83 0.72
CA THR A 60 6.61 -0.53 1.06
C THR A 60 7.16 0.17 -0.19
N PHE A 61 7.88 -0.56 -1.06
CA PHE A 61 8.40 0.00 -2.31
C PHE A 61 7.29 0.47 -3.24
N MET A 62 6.21 -0.31 -3.41
CA MET A 62 5.10 0.05 -4.29
C MET A 62 4.33 1.27 -3.78
N CYS A 63 4.15 1.40 -2.46
CA CYS A 63 3.47 2.54 -1.87
C CYS A 63 4.33 3.80 -1.89
N TYR A 64 5.63 3.66 -1.63
CA TYR A 64 6.59 4.77 -1.75
C TYR A 64 6.71 5.27 -3.19
N TRP A 65 6.60 4.39 -4.18
CA TRP A 65 6.50 4.78 -5.58
C TRP A 65 5.30 5.71 -5.82
N GLY A 66 4.11 5.34 -5.32
CA GLY A 66 2.91 6.16 -5.42
C GLY A 66 3.07 7.53 -4.77
N PHE A 67 3.70 7.58 -3.60
CA PHE A 67 4.04 8.81 -2.89
C PHE A 67 4.95 9.72 -3.73
N MET A 68 6.07 9.18 -4.21
CA MET A 68 7.04 9.93 -5.02
C MET A 68 6.48 10.40 -6.35
N TRP A 69 5.58 9.60 -6.93
CA TRP A 69 4.92 9.95 -8.18
C TRP A 69 4.03 11.20 -8.05
N VAL A 70 3.40 11.42 -6.89
CA VAL A 70 2.63 12.67 -6.64
C VAL A 70 3.56 13.88 -6.58
N PHE A 71 4.68 13.81 -5.86
CA PHE A 71 5.66 14.92 -5.83
C PHE A 71 6.18 15.27 -7.21
N TYR A 72 6.50 14.25 -8.01
CA TYR A 72 6.89 14.44 -9.41
C TYR A 72 5.78 15.13 -10.22
N LYS A 73 4.52 14.75 -9.99
CA LYS A 73 3.36 15.38 -10.63
C LYS A 73 3.08 16.79 -10.13
N GLU A 74 3.50 17.19 -8.94
CA GLU A 74 3.35 18.56 -8.42
C GLU A 74 4.59 19.44 -8.69
N GLY A 75 5.51 18.95 -9.52
CA GLY A 75 6.64 19.73 -10.05
C GLY A 75 7.92 19.66 -9.23
N TYR A 76 8.00 18.80 -8.22
CA TYR A 76 9.19 18.57 -7.41
C TYR A 76 10.10 17.51 -8.03
N LYS A 77 11.41 17.73 -7.99
CA LYS A 77 12.40 16.71 -8.35
C LYS A 77 12.62 15.79 -7.15
N ILE A 78 12.76 14.48 -7.40
CA ILE A 78 12.91 13.48 -6.34
C ILE A 78 14.19 13.71 -5.52
N ASN A 79 15.27 14.15 -6.16
CA ASN A 79 16.55 14.41 -5.48
C ASN A 79 16.45 15.57 -4.48
N ASP A 80 15.57 16.53 -4.73
CA ASP A 80 15.39 17.73 -3.89
C ASP A 80 14.53 17.42 -2.65
N LEU A 81 13.93 16.23 -2.55
CA LEU A 81 13.12 15.82 -1.41
C LEU A 81 13.96 15.21 -0.27
N TRP A 82 15.22 14.86 -0.53
CA TRP A 82 16.05 14.19 0.46
C TRP A 82 16.42 15.14 1.61
N ASN A 83 16.23 14.68 2.84
CA ASN A 83 16.52 15.45 4.07
C ASN A 83 15.77 16.80 4.21
N THR A 84 14.60 16.94 3.60
CA THR A 84 13.81 18.18 3.61
C THR A 84 12.71 18.23 4.68
N ASN A 85 12.74 17.38 5.71
CA ASN A 85 11.62 17.24 6.65
C ASN A 85 11.25 18.56 7.36
N THR A 86 12.26 19.35 7.76
CA THR A 86 12.06 20.68 8.35
C THR A 86 11.33 21.59 7.37
N ASP A 87 11.64 21.50 6.08
CA ASP A 87 11.00 22.32 5.05
C ASP A 87 9.48 22.15 5.04
N TRP A 88 8.98 20.93 5.21
CA TRP A 88 7.54 20.66 5.16
C TRP A 88 6.80 20.97 6.47
N SER A 89 7.52 21.27 7.56
CA SER A 89 6.93 21.45 8.90
C SER A 89 7.04 22.87 9.44
N THR A 90 8.03 23.66 9.03
CA THR A 90 8.19 25.04 9.51
C THR A 90 7.13 25.96 8.93
N GLU A 91 6.43 26.70 9.80
CA GLU A 91 5.47 27.74 9.40
C GLU A 91 6.20 29.04 8.98
N PRO A 92 5.64 29.84 8.06
CA PRO A 92 6.26 31.09 7.61
C PRO A 92 6.59 32.10 8.72
N SER A 93 5.92 32.04 9.88
CA SER A 93 6.20 32.90 11.03
C SER A 93 7.54 32.61 11.70
N ASP A 94 8.05 31.39 11.53
CA ASP A 94 9.20 30.86 12.24
C ASP A 94 10.43 30.77 11.33
N PHE A 95 10.41 31.49 10.20
CA PHE A 95 11.50 31.45 9.22
C PHE A 95 12.67 32.32 9.66
N ASP A 96 13.85 31.69 9.72
CA ASP A 96 15.13 32.40 9.78
C ASP A 96 15.50 32.95 8.38
N ASP A 97 16.50 33.83 8.33
CA ASP A 97 16.98 34.43 7.07
C ASP A 97 17.46 33.38 6.06
N ASP A 98 18.15 32.32 6.51
CA ASP A 98 18.63 31.22 5.67
C ASP A 98 17.49 30.36 5.10
N ASP A 99 16.48 30.11 5.95
CA ASP A 99 15.27 29.39 5.60
C ASP A 99 14.52 30.08 4.47
N THR A 100 14.35 31.40 4.57
CA THR A 100 13.68 32.21 3.53
C THR A 100 14.35 32.05 2.16
N VAL A 101 15.68 32.04 2.11
CA VAL A 101 16.44 31.82 0.86
C VAL A 101 16.24 30.40 0.34
N ARG A 102 16.29 29.40 1.21
CA ARG A 102 16.07 27.99 0.85
C ARG A 102 14.68 27.77 0.25
N TYR A 103 13.64 28.31 0.88
CA TYR A 103 12.26 28.18 0.40
C TYR A 103 12.02 28.88 -0.93
N MET A 104 12.61 30.07 -1.11
CA MET A 104 12.55 30.79 -2.39
C MET A 104 13.18 29.95 -3.50
N ASN A 105 14.36 29.36 -3.26
CA ASN A 105 15.02 28.49 -4.23
C ASN A 105 14.20 27.24 -4.56
N LEU A 106 13.56 26.62 -3.57
CA LEU A 106 12.69 25.46 -3.77
C LEU A 106 11.44 25.83 -4.60
N CYS A 107 10.86 27.01 -4.35
CA CYS A 107 9.72 27.52 -5.11
C CYS A 107 10.08 27.79 -6.57
N LEU A 108 11.21 28.48 -6.80
CA LEU A 108 11.71 28.77 -8.16
C LEU A 108 12.13 27.51 -8.93
N ALA A 109 12.57 26.47 -8.22
CA ALA A 109 12.89 25.18 -8.83
C ALA A 109 11.64 24.37 -9.21
N ASN A 110 10.47 24.70 -8.66
CA ASN A 110 9.22 24.01 -8.96
C ASN A 110 8.70 24.41 -10.34
N THR A 111 8.37 23.42 -11.16
CA THR A 111 7.97 23.61 -12.56
C THR A 111 6.47 23.86 -12.75
N LYS A 112 5.66 23.73 -11.70
CA LYS A 112 4.19 23.72 -11.77
C LYS A 112 3.48 24.70 -10.86
N TYR A 113 4.17 25.27 -9.89
CA TYR A 113 3.59 26.27 -9.02
C TYR A 113 3.32 27.56 -9.80
N GLU A 114 2.06 28.00 -9.83
CA GLU A 114 1.60 29.18 -10.56
C GLU A 114 1.50 30.44 -9.67
N GLY A 115 1.66 30.28 -8.35
CA GLY A 115 1.57 31.37 -7.37
C GLY A 115 2.84 32.21 -7.30
N SER A 116 2.78 33.29 -6.50
CA SER A 116 3.98 34.10 -6.23
C SER A 116 4.87 33.39 -5.23
N CYS A 117 6.16 33.24 -5.55
CA CYS A 117 7.16 32.74 -4.59
C CYS A 117 7.52 33.77 -3.51
N ALA A 118 7.18 35.05 -3.71
CA ALA A 118 7.34 36.08 -2.69
C ALA A 118 6.27 35.98 -1.59
N ASP A 119 5.12 35.37 -1.88
CA ASP A 119 4.11 35.06 -0.87
C ASP A 119 4.42 33.71 -0.21
N THR A 120 5.07 33.79 0.94
CA THR A 120 5.52 32.63 1.70
C THR A 120 4.36 31.79 2.24
N TYR A 121 3.21 32.39 2.54
CA TYR A 121 2.04 31.68 3.03
C TYR A 121 1.38 30.86 1.93
N GLN A 122 1.22 31.43 0.74
CA GLN A 122 0.68 30.71 -0.41
C GLN A 122 1.56 29.50 -0.79
N TRP A 123 2.88 29.67 -0.76
CA TRP A 123 3.81 28.57 -1.02
C TRP A 123 3.79 27.49 0.07
N PHE A 124 3.63 27.88 1.34
CA PHE A 124 3.45 26.94 2.44
C PHE A 124 2.18 26.11 2.28
N GLU A 125 1.05 26.74 1.93
CA GLU A 125 -0.22 26.04 1.68
C GLU A 125 -0.10 25.05 0.51
N TYR A 126 0.54 25.45 -0.60
CA TYR A 126 0.79 24.55 -1.74
C TYR A 126 1.62 23.32 -1.34
N ARG A 127 2.60 23.49 -0.46
CA ARG A 127 3.40 22.38 0.05
C ARG A 127 2.61 21.47 0.97
N GLN A 128 1.84 22.02 1.91
CA GLN A 128 0.99 21.22 2.79
C GLN A 128 -0.03 20.39 1.98
N THR A 129 -0.66 21.01 0.98
CA THR A 129 -1.62 20.31 0.09
C THR A 129 -0.95 19.24 -0.77
N THR A 130 0.27 19.50 -1.28
CA THR A 130 1.08 18.48 -1.98
C THR A 130 1.37 17.29 -1.07
N LEU A 131 1.79 17.54 0.17
CA LEU A 131 2.08 16.50 1.15
C LEU A 131 0.81 15.69 1.49
N ALA A 132 -0.32 16.35 1.69
CA ALA A 132 -1.60 15.71 1.98
C ALA A 132 -2.08 14.84 0.80
N ARG A 133 -1.91 15.29 -0.45
CA ARG A 133 -2.18 14.49 -1.66
C ARG A 133 -1.25 13.29 -1.79
N ALA A 134 0.03 13.45 -1.47
CA ALA A 134 1.00 12.36 -1.50
C ALA A 134 0.68 11.30 -0.43
N GLN A 135 0.25 11.72 0.77
CA GLN A 135 -0.24 10.83 1.82
C GLN A 135 -1.50 10.07 1.37
N ALA A 136 -2.43 10.73 0.67
CA ALA A 136 -3.61 10.10 0.06
C ALA A 136 -3.22 9.01 -0.94
N ALA A 137 -2.27 9.32 -1.84
CA ALA A 137 -1.80 8.38 -2.84
C ALA A 137 -1.11 7.18 -2.19
N TYR A 138 -0.28 7.39 -1.18
CA TYR A 138 0.36 6.29 -0.43
C TYR A 138 -0.69 5.36 0.20
N PHE A 139 -1.69 5.92 0.90
CA PHE A 139 -2.81 5.16 1.47
C PHE A 139 -3.55 4.35 0.40
N LEU A 140 -3.83 4.95 -0.74
CA LEU A 140 -4.53 4.24 -1.81
C LEU A 140 -3.68 3.14 -2.45
N HIS A 141 -2.37 3.34 -2.62
CA HIS A 141 -1.47 2.30 -3.11
C HIS A 141 -1.38 1.14 -2.12
N LEU A 142 -1.45 1.39 -0.80
CA LEU A 142 -1.57 0.34 0.21
C LEU A 142 -2.86 -0.46 0.03
N VAL A 143 -4.03 0.19 -0.13
CA VAL A 143 -5.30 -0.52 -0.38
C VAL A 143 -5.20 -1.42 -1.63
N TRP A 144 -4.59 -0.92 -2.72
CA TRP A 144 -4.36 -1.71 -3.92
C TRP A 144 -3.35 -2.86 -3.72
N ALA A 145 -2.29 -2.64 -2.95
CA ALA A 145 -1.33 -3.67 -2.60
C ALA A 145 -1.98 -4.78 -1.78
N GLN A 146 -2.86 -4.43 -0.83
CA GLN A 146 -3.59 -5.41 -0.05
C GLN A 146 -4.54 -6.25 -0.90
N PHE A 147 -5.15 -5.67 -1.93
CA PHE A 147 -5.93 -6.47 -2.89
C PHE A 147 -5.05 -7.51 -3.60
N GLY A 148 -3.85 -7.13 -4.01
CA GLY A 148 -2.85 -8.07 -4.53
C GLY A 148 -2.50 -9.16 -3.52
N ASN A 149 -2.22 -8.78 -2.27
CA ASN A 149 -1.87 -9.70 -1.18
C ASN A 149 -3.01 -10.70 -0.91
N ILE A 150 -4.27 -10.24 -0.87
CA ILE A 150 -5.45 -11.10 -0.69
C ILE A 150 -5.51 -12.19 -1.77
N PHE A 151 -5.35 -11.83 -3.05
CA PHE A 151 -5.31 -12.82 -4.13
C PHE A 151 -4.17 -13.84 -3.96
N CYS A 152 -3.01 -13.38 -3.51
CA CYS A 152 -1.87 -14.24 -3.23
C CYS A 152 -2.13 -15.23 -2.08
N ARG A 153 -2.86 -14.82 -1.04
CA ARG A 153 -3.11 -15.62 0.18
C ARG A 153 -4.28 -16.60 0.09
N ARG A 154 -5.07 -16.57 -0.98
CA ARG A 154 -6.17 -17.54 -1.20
C ARG A 154 -5.72 -18.99 -1.25
N THR A 155 -4.48 -19.19 -1.68
CA THR A 155 -3.84 -20.51 -1.78
C THR A 155 -2.39 -20.43 -1.36
N GLN A 156 -1.88 -21.49 -0.74
CA GLN A 156 -0.50 -21.60 -0.28
C GLN A 156 0.38 -22.31 -1.31
N VAL A 157 -0.18 -23.30 -2.02
CA VAL A 157 0.56 -24.16 -2.98
C VAL A 157 -0.06 -24.13 -4.38
N ASN A 158 -1.38 -24.25 -4.48
CA ASN A 158 -2.10 -24.24 -5.75
C ASN A 158 -2.16 -22.83 -6.37
N SER A 159 -2.43 -22.74 -7.68
CA SER A 159 -2.62 -21.43 -8.32
C SER A 159 -3.86 -20.75 -7.76
N GLY A 160 -3.74 -19.47 -7.39
CA GLY A 160 -4.83 -18.69 -6.82
C GLY A 160 -5.77 -18.07 -7.86
N ILE A 161 -5.38 -18.06 -9.13
CA ILE A 161 -6.08 -17.34 -10.22
C ILE A 161 -7.01 -18.26 -11.03
N THR A 162 -7.10 -19.56 -10.70
CA THR A 162 -8.00 -20.46 -11.41
C THR A 162 -9.44 -19.93 -11.32
N TRP A 163 -10.13 -19.87 -12.46
CA TRP A 163 -11.48 -19.29 -12.56
C TRP A 163 -12.48 -19.92 -11.59
N GLU A 164 -12.35 -21.23 -11.35
CA GLU A 164 -13.14 -21.97 -10.38
C GLU A 164 -12.98 -21.41 -8.97
N ARG A 165 -11.75 -21.12 -8.56
CA ARG A 165 -11.43 -20.56 -7.24
C ARG A 165 -11.98 -19.15 -7.11
N ILE A 166 -11.84 -18.31 -8.14
CA ILE A 166 -12.37 -16.94 -8.10
C ILE A 166 -13.88 -16.93 -7.85
N LYS A 167 -14.61 -17.85 -8.48
CA LYS A 167 -16.07 -17.98 -8.31
C LYS A 167 -16.50 -18.68 -7.01
N ALA A 168 -15.64 -19.48 -6.38
CA ALA A 168 -15.96 -20.20 -5.15
C ALA A 168 -16.30 -19.26 -3.99
N ASN A 169 -15.60 -18.12 -3.89
CA ASN A 169 -15.82 -17.14 -2.82
C ASN A 169 -16.14 -15.73 -3.39
N PRO A 170 -17.37 -15.48 -3.86
CA PRO A 170 -17.77 -14.16 -4.34
C PRO A 170 -17.86 -13.13 -3.21
N ARG A 171 -17.96 -13.58 -1.95
CA ARG A 171 -18.01 -12.71 -0.76
C ARG A 171 -16.68 -11.98 -0.54
N LEU A 172 -15.57 -12.60 -0.94
CA LEU A 172 -14.24 -11.96 -0.94
C LEU A 172 -14.22 -10.71 -1.83
N LEU A 173 -14.75 -10.82 -3.05
CA LEU A 173 -14.83 -9.68 -3.97
C LEU A 173 -15.75 -8.57 -3.44
N LEU A 174 -16.85 -8.93 -2.77
CA LEU A 174 -17.70 -7.96 -2.08
C LEU A 174 -16.95 -7.25 -0.94
N GLY A 175 -16.20 -7.98 -0.13
CA GLY A 175 -15.37 -7.41 0.94
C GLY A 175 -14.32 -6.43 0.41
N MET A 176 -13.67 -6.77 -0.72
CA MET A 176 -12.74 -5.87 -1.41
C MET A 176 -13.45 -4.62 -1.95
N LEU A 177 -14.64 -4.76 -2.52
CA LEU A 177 -15.42 -3.61 -2.99
C LEU A 177 -15.80 -2.67 -1.84
N VAL A 178 -16.26 -3.22 -0.71
CA VAL A 178 -16.56 -2.44 0.50
C VAL A 178 -15.31 -1.73 1.01
N SER A 179 -14.16 -2.43 1.05
CA SER A 179 -12.86 -1.85 1.43
C SER A 179 -12.47 -0.67 0.54
N LEU A 180 -12.62 -0.80 -0.79
CA LEU A 180 -12.36 0.30 -1.72
C LEU A 180 -13.32 1.48 -1.50
N CYS A 181 -14.61 1.21 -1.27
CA CYS A 181 -15.58 2.24 -0.95
C CYS A 181 -15.22 3.01 0.33
N ILE A 182 -14.79 2.31 1.38
CA ILE A 182 -14.31 2.94 2.62
C ILE A 182 -13.07 3.79 2.34
N GLY A 183 -12.09 3.26 1.59
CA GLY A 183 -10.88 4.00 1.24
C GLY A 183 -11.18 5.28 0.45
N VAL A 184 -12.11 5.23 -0.51
CA VAL A 184 -12.59 6.41 -1.24
C VAL A 184 -13.31 7.38 -0.29
N CYS A 185 -14.17 6.89 0.61
CA CYS A 185 -14.85 7.74 1.59
C CYS A 185 -13.84 8.50 2.48
N VAL A 186 -12.76 7.87 2.93
CA VAL A 186 -11.71 8.51 3.74
C VAL A 186 -11.04 9.67 2.99
N ILE A 187 -10.80 9.53 1.69
CA ILE A 187 -10.10 10.56 0.89
C ILE A 187 -11.03 11.72 0.49
N TYR A 188 -12.30 11.45 0.21
CA TYR A 188 -13.20 12.45 -0.40
C TYR A 188 -14.24 13.05 0.58
N LEU A 189 -14.41 12.51 1.79
CA LEU A 189 -15.32 13.10 2.78
C LEU A 189 -14.66 14.28 3.51
N PRO A 190 -15.25 15.48 3.49
CA PRO A 190 -14.63 16.69 4.05
C PRO A 190 -14.36 16.59 5.55
N GLY A 191 -15.23 15.92 6.32
CA GLY A 191 -14.99 15.71 7.76
C GLY A 191 -13.78 14.80 8.03
N LEU A 192 -13.52 13.81 7.19
CA LEU A 192 -12.38 12.89 7.33
C LEU A 192 -11.08 13.50 6.80
N GLN A 193 -11.16 14.37 5.79
CA GLN A 193 -10.00 15.09 5.24
C GLN A 193 -9.27 15.90 6.31
N HIS A 194 -10.01 16.66 7.14
CA HIS A 194 -9.41 17.44 8.22
C HIS A 194 -8.77 16.56 9.31
N VAL A 195 -9.41 15.44 9.66
CA VAL A 195 -8.94 14.52 10.72
C VAL A 195 -7.70 13.76 10.27
N CYS A 196 -7.75 13.21 9.05
CA CYS A 196 -6.65 12.42 8.49
C CYS A 196 -5.58 13.28 7.81
N LYS A 197 -5.82 14.60 7.70
CA LYS A 197 -5.03 15.60 6.96
C LYS A 197 -4.64 15.08 5.57
N VAL A 198 -5.64 14.63 4.84
CA VAL A 198 -5.51 14.06 3.49
C VAL A 198 -6.27 14.95 2.53
N ASP A 199 -5.68 15.19 1.37
CA ASP A 199 -6.34 15.96 0.32
C ASP A 199 -6.83 15.05 -0.80
N PRO A 200 -7.98 15.39 -1.42
CA PRO A 200 -8.53 14.61 -2.50
C PRO A 200 -7.60 14.67 -3.70
N ILE A 201 -7.16 13.49 -4.14
CA ILE A 201 -6.51 13.33 -5.43
C ILE A 201 -7.58 13.28 -6.53
N TRP A 202 -7.19 13.59 -7.77
CA TRP A 202 -8.12 13.45 -8.89
C TRP A 202 -8.58 12.00 -9.06
N ILE A 203 -9.84 11.78 -9.44
CA ILE A 203 -10.42 10.44 -9.63
C ILE A 203 -9.60 9.59 -10.62
N LYS A 204 -9.03 10.21 -11.65
CA LYS A 204 -8.11 9.54 -12.60
C LYS A 204 -6.88 8.91 -11.93
N TYR A 205 -6.50 9.42 -10.76
CA TYR A 205 -5.39 8.93 -9.95
C TYR A 205 -5.80 7.89 -8.93
N VAL A 206 -7.11 7.62 -8.78
CA VAL A 206 -7.55 6.55 -7.88
C VAL A 206 -7.08 5.18 -8.40
N PHE A 207 -7.09 5.00 -9.71
CA PHE A 207 -6.69 3.76 -10.36
C PHE A 207 -5.20 3.67 -10.68
N THR A 208 -4.39 4.66 -10.29
CA THR A 208 -2.94 4.59 -10.55
C THR A 208 -2.25 3.51 -9.73
N GLY A 209 -2.89 2.92 -8.70
CA GLY A 209 -2.34 1.79 -7.95
C GLY A 209 -2.71 0.42 -8.52
N CYS A 210 -3.62 0.31 -9.50
CA CYS A 210 -4.11 -0.99 -9.98
C CYS A 210 -3.03 -1.88 -10.60
N TRP A 211 -1.95 -1.30 -11.12
CA TRP A 211 -0.82 -2.05 -11.68
C TRP A 211 -0.07 -2.87 -10.62
N ILE A 212 -0.24 -2.59 -9.33
CA ILE A 212 0.36 -3.35 -8.23
C ILE A 212 -0.18 -4.78 -8.20
N ILE A 213 -1.49 -4.95 -8.44
CA ILE A 213 -2.16 -6.26 -8.39
C ILE A 213 -1.49 -7.28 -9.33
N PRO A 214 -1.36 -7.04 -10.66
CA PRO A 214 -0.78 -8.04 -11.56
C PRO A 214 0.68 -8.34 -11.23
N ILE A 215 1.45 -7.38 -10.71
CA ILE A 215 2.84 -7.63 -10.28
C ILE A 215 2.87 -8.55 -9.05
N TYR A 216 2.05 -8.25 -8.04
CA TYR A 216 1.94 -9.07 -6.84
C TYR A 216 1.57 -10.52 -7.16
N VAL A 217 0.54 -10.65 -7.97
CA VAL A 217 -0.01 -11.93 -8.40
C VAL A 217 1.02 -12.69 -9.25
N PHE A 218 1.74 -12.02 -10.14
CA PHE A 218 2.80 -12.63 -10.94
C PHE A 218 3.94 -13.17 -10.07
N LEU A 219 4.45 -12.37 -9.12
CA LEU A 219 5.54 -12.79 -8.24
C LEU A 219 5.16 -14.00 -7.39
N GLU A 220 3.92 -14.02 -6.88
CA GLU A 220 3.44 -15.12 -6.07
C GLU A 220 3.17 -16.38 -6.90
N GLU A 221 2.55 -16.25 -8.08
CA GLU A 221 2.36 -17.40 -8.97
C GLU A 221 3.68 -17.97 -9.47
N LEU A 222 4.70 -17.12 -9.69
CA LEU A 222 6.05 -17.56 -10.00
C LEU A 222 6.63 -18.40 -8.85
N ARG A 223 6.49 -17.95 -7.60
CA ARG A 223 6.88 -18.72 -6.40
C ARG A 223 6.15 -20.07 -6.35
N LYS A 224 4.83 -20.07 -6.50
CA LYS A 224 3.98 -21.28 -6.50
C LYS A 224 4.28 -22.22 -7.66
N TYR A 225 4.65 -21.69 -8.82
CA TYR A 225 5.08 -22.47 -9.98
C TYR A 225 6.37 -23.24 -9.69
N PHE A 226 7.40 -22.58 -9.14
CA PHE A 226 8.63 -23.26 -8.74
C PHE A 226 8.41 -24.27 -7.61
N ILE A 227 7.47 -24.00 -6.70
CA ILE A 227 7.09 -24.96 -5.65
C ILE A 227 6.53 -26.25 -6.26
N ARG A 228 5.66 -26.14 -7.27
CA ARG A 228 5.02 -27.29 -7.93
C ARG A 228 5.94 -28.07 -8.87
N ARG A 229 6.96 -27.40 -9.44
CA ARG A 229 7.90 -28.01 -10.39
C ARG A 229 8.88 -29.00 -9.73
N ASP A 230 9.35 -28.70 -8.53
CA ASP A 230 10.30 -29.56 -7.81
C ASP A 230 9.61 -30.40 -6.73
N LEU A 231 10.05 -31.65 -6.56
CA LEU A 231 9.49 -32.58 -5.57
C LEU A 231 9.46 -31.95 -4.15
N PRO A 232 8.31 -31.91 -3.46
CA PRO A 232 8.10 -31.12 -2.24
C PRO A 232 9.06 -31.49 -1.09
N LYS A 233 9.54 -32.74 -1.04
CA LYS A 233 10.51 -33.19 -0.01
C LYS A 233 11.92 -32.61 -0.20
N ARG A 234 12.31 -32.27 -1.42
CA ARG A 234 13.67 -31.77 -1.77
C ARG A 234 13.67 -30.27 -2.06
N ASN A 235 12.50 -29.66 -2.22
CA ASN A 235 12.35 -28.26 -2.56
C ASN A 235 12.59 -27.34 -1.34
N PHE A 236 13.68 -26.58 -1.38
CA PHE A 236 14.02 -25.60 -0.34
C PHE A 236 12.96 -24.48 -0.24
N LEU A 237 12.40 -24.05 -1.38
CA LEU A 237 11.33 -23.06 -1.42
C LEU A 237 10.07 -23.54 -0.69
N TYR A 238 9.69 -24.82 -0.84
CA TYR A 238 8.55 -25.37 -0.13
C TYR A 238 8.74 -25.28 1.40
N ARG A 239 9.92 -25.68 1.90
CA ARG A 239 10.21 -25.66 3.35
C ARG A 239 10.32 -24.26 3.95
N LEU A 240 10.66 -23.26 3.15
CA LEU A 240 10.79 -21.87 3.58
C LEU A 240 9.48 -21.10 3.51
N THR A 241 8.66 -21.36 2.49
CA THR A 241 7.61 -20.44 2.07
C THR A 241 6.19 -21.00 2.18
N VAL A 242 6.03 -22.31 2.43
CA VAL A 242 4.74 -22.92 2.76
C VAL A 242 4.62 -22.96 4.28
N TYR A 243 3.55 -22.37 4.80
CA TYR A 243 3.25 -22.24 6.22
C TYR A 243 1.76 -22.30 6.45
#